data_AF-A0A4Q2YWS5-F1
#
_entry.id   AF-A0A4Q2YWS5-F1
#
_cell.length_a   1.000
_cell.length_b   1.000
_cell.length_c   1.000
_cell.angle_alpha   90.00
_cell.angle_beta   90.00
_cell.angle_gamma   90.00
#
_symmetry.space_group_name_H-M   'P 1'
#
loop_
_entity.id
_entity.type
_entity.pdbx_description
1 polymer ?
#
loop_
_entity_poly.entity_id
_entity_poly.type
_entity_poly.pdbx_seq_one_letter_code
_entity_poly.pdbx_strand_id
1 'polypeptide(L)'
;GMATGTVIPREAMGMGDVHLLGMIGAFFGWTGVFFSLFAASIFAIVAAIFGRIGFGKQLPFGPFLAMGCVAWMFGGWKLWVWYMEMLAPPLM
;
A
#
# COMPACT_ATOMS: atom_id res chain seq x y z
N GLY A 1 -13.64 -15.09 -36.24
CA GLY A 1 -12.91 -15.64 -35.09
C GLY A 1 -13.62 -15.21 -33.84
N MET A 2 -14.13 -16.16 -33.05
CA MET A 2 -14.78 -15.86 -31.77
C MET A 2 -13.79 -16.16 -30.65
N ALA A 3 -13.35 -15.12 -29.93
CA ALA A 3 -12.52 -15.27 -28.74
C ALA A 3 -13.46 -15.42 -27.53
N THR A 4 -13.53 -16.64 -26.98
CA THR A 4 -14.51 -17.09 -25.97
C THR A 4 -14.11 -16.79 -24.52
N GLY A 5 -12.99 -16.11 -24.28
CA GLY A 5 -12.64 -15.73 -22.91
C GLY A 5 -11.34 -14.97 -22.80
N THR A 6 -11.40 -13.82 -22.14
CA THR A 6 -10.25 -13.11 -21.62
C THR A 6 -9.87 -13.74 -20.29
N VAL A 7 -8.86 -14.62 -20.31
CA VAL A 7 -8.16 -15.02 -19.08
C VAL A 7 -7.43 -13.79 -18.59
N ILE A 8 -7.94 -13.15 -17.53
CA ILE A 8 -7.27 -12.06 -16.83
C ILE A 8 -6.02 -12.68 -16.20
N PRO A 9 -4.82 -12.46 -16.78
CA PRO A 9 -3.64 -13.13 -16.29
C PRO A 9 -3.20 -12.42 -15.03
N ARG A 10 -3.23 -13.16 -13.92
CA ARG A 10 -2.79 -12.79 -12.57
C ARG A 10 -3.70 -11.78 -11.86
N GLU A 11 -4.23 -12.23 -10.72
CA GLU A 11 -4.73 -11.36 -9.66
C GLU A 11 -3.71 -10.22 -9.42
N ALA A 12 -4.18 -8.98 -9.48
CA ALA A 12 -3.36 -7.76 -9.45
C ALA A 12 -2.57 -7.58 -8.14
N MET A 13 -2.87 -8.39 -7.12
CA MET A 13 -2.28 -8.38 -5.80
C MET A 13 -2.40 -9.79 -5.23
N GLY A 14 -1.35 -10.33 -4.60
CA GLY A 14 -1.43 -11.67 -4.02
C GLY A 14 -2.51 -11.71 -2.94
N MET A 15 -3.30 -12.79 -2.89
CA MET A 15 -4.33 -12.99 -1.85
C MET A 15 -3.82 -12.69 -0.43
N GLY A 16 -2.55 -12.96 -0.14
CA GLY A 16 -1.92 -12.63 1.15
C GLY A 16 -1.90 -11.12 1.45
N ASP A 17 -1.58 -10.28 0.47
CA ASP A 17 -1.49 -8.83 0.68
C ASP A 17 -2.87 -8.19 0.89
N VAL A 18 -3.92 -8.77 0.28
CA VAL A 18 -5.32 -8.38 0.52
C VAL A 18 -5.75 -8.69 1.95
N HIS A 19 -5.38 -9.86 2.49
CA HIS A 19 -5.65 -10.19 3.90
C HIS A 19 -4.87 -9.28 4.87
N LEU A 20 -3.62 -8.94 4.55
CA LEU A 20 -2.84 -7.97 5.34
C LEU A 20 -3.53 -6.59 5.36
N LEU A 21 -3.97 -6.09 4.19
CA LEU A 21 -4.76 -4.85 4.10
C LEU A 21 -6.06 -4.94 4.91
N GLY A 22 -6.74 -6.10 4.86
CA GLY A 22 -7.93 -6.37 5.65
C GLY A 22 -7.65 -6.29 7.16
N MET A 23 -6.55 -6.86 7.64
CA MET A 23 -6.13 -6.75 9.03
C MET A 23 -5.78 -5.31 9.41
N ILE A 24 -5.01 -4.61 8.58
CA ILE A 24 -4.68 -3.19 8.79
C ILE A 24 -5.97 -2.36 8.91
N GLY A 25 -6.95 -2.63 8.05
CA GLY A 25 -8.25 -1.97 8.09
C GLY A 25 -9.07 -2.31 9.33
N ALA A 26 -8.99 -3.55 9.82
CA ALA A 26 -9.65 -3.94 11.06
C ALA A 26 -9.05 -3.26 12.30
N PHE A 27 -7.73 -3.05 12.35
CA PHE A 27 -7.06 -2.43 13.50
C PHE A 27 -7.05 -0.90 13.46
N PHE A 28 -6.81 -0.31 12.28
CA PHE A 28 -6.57 1.13 12.12
C PHE A 28 -7.69 1.87 11.38
N GLY A 29 -8.68 1.15 10.87
CA GLY A 29 -9.73 1.70 10.02
C GLY A 29 -9.28 1.96 8.59
N TRP A 30 -10.21 2.44 7.77
CA TRP A 30 -9.99 2.72 6.35
C TRP A 30 -8.86 3.73 6.07
N THR A 31 -8.63 4.70 6.96
CA THR A 31 -7.55 5.70 6.83
C THR A 31 -6.16 5.07 6.93
N GLY A 32 -5.97 4.14 7.87
CA GLY A 32 -4.73 3.40 8.03
C GLY A 32 -4.42 2.49 6.84
N VAL A 33 -5.45 1.95 6.18
CA VAL A 33 -5.29 1.16 4.95
C VAL A 33 -4.69 2.01 3.83
N PHE A 34 -5.28 3.18 3.55
CA PHE A 34 -4.79 4.07 2.49
C PHE A 34 -3.37 4.54 2.75
N PHE A 35 -3.07 4.97 3.98
CA PHE A 35 -1.73 5.41 4.32
C PHE A 35 -0.70 4.27 4.23
N SER A 36 -1.01 3.11 4.80
CA SER A 36 -0.09 1.96 4.80
C SER A 36 0.18 1.49 3.37
N LEU A 37 -0.84 1.45 2.51
CA LEU A 37 -0.70 1.09 1.09
C LEU A 37 0.20 2.11 0.35
N PHE A 38 -0.02 3.40 0.58
CA PHE A 38 0.76 4.46 -0.04
C PHE A 38 2.22 4.44 0.40
N ALA A 39 2.46 4.37 1.72
CA ALA A 39 3.80 4.27 2.29
C ALA A 39 4.53 3.01 1.78
N ALA A 40 3.86 1.86 1.79
CA ALA A 40 4.40 0.60 1.27
C ALA A 40 4.81 0.70 -0.20
N SER A 41 4.01 1.38 -1.03
CA SER A 41 4.32 1.60 -2.45
C SER A 41 5.59 2.42 -2.62
N ILE A 42 5.77 3.49 -1.84
CA ILE A 42 6.99 4.29 -1.86
C ILE A 42 8.21 3.46 -1.45
N PHE A 43 8.11 2.70 -0.34
CA PHE A 43 9.19 1.82 0.10
C PHE A 43 9.54 0.75 -0.94
N ALA A 44 8.52 0.15 -1.58
CA ALA A 44 8.70 -0.84 -2.62
C ALA A 44 9.40 -0.25 -3.86
N ILE A 45 9.04 0.96 -4.28
CA ILE A 45 9.69 1.66 -5.40
C ILE A 45 11.16 1.95 -5.08
N VAL A 46 11.44 2.50 -3.89
CA VAL A 46 12.81 2.79 -3.46
C VAL A 46 13.65 1.51 -3.43
N ALA A 47 13.12 0.44 -2.83
CA ALA A 47 13.78 -0.85 -2.77
C ALA A 47 14.01 -1.48 -4.16
N ALA A 48 13.05 -1.33 -5.08
CA ALA A 48 13.18 -1.80 -6.46
C ALA A 48 14.30 -1.05 -7.22
N ILE A 49 14.42 0.26 -7.02
CA ILE A 49 15.48 1.09 -7.61
C ILE A 49 16.86 0.64 -7.09
N PHE A 50 17.02 0.51 -5.77
CA PHE A 50 18.28 0.06 -5.17
C PHE A 50 18.64 -1.38 -5.50
N GLY A 51 17.64 -2.26 -5.58
CA GLY A 51 17.83 -3.67 -5.89
C GLY A 51 18.16 -3.95 -7.36
N ARG A 52 18.09 -2.96 -8.26
CA ARG A 52 18.14 -3.14 -9.73
C ARG A 52 17.32 -4.35 -10.19
N ILE A 53 16.15 -4.54 -9.59
CA ILE A 53 15.30 -5.69 -9.90
C ILE A 53 14.68 -5.38 -11.27
N GLY A 54 15.17 -6.06 -12.31
CA GLY A 54 14.69 -5.88 -13.68
C GLY A 54 13.18 -6.05 -13.76
N PHE A 55 12.54 -5.21 -14.60
CA PHE A 55 11.12 -5.28 -14.95
C PHE A 55 10.72 -6.72 -15.28
N GLY A 56 10.00 -7.40 -14.37
CA GLY A 56 9.51 -8.76 -14.58
C GLY A 56 9.69 -9.74 -13.41
N LYS A 57 10.51 -9.43 -12.40
CA LYS A 57 10.51 -10.22 -11.16
C LYS A 57 9.36 -9.80 -10.26
N GLN A 58 8.58 -10.78 -9.79
CA GLN A 58 7.51 -10.55 -8.82
C GLN A 58 8.14 -10.06 -7.52
N LEU A 59 8.03 -8.75 -7.27
CA LEU A 59 8.40 -8.17 -5.99
C LEU A 59 7.30 -8.55 -4.98
N PRO A 60 7.60 -9.32 -3.92
CA PRO A 60 6.59 -9.59 -2.90
C PRO A 60 6.21 -8.27 -2.24
N PHE A 61 4.95 -7.86 -2.37
CA PHE A 61 4.47 -6.57 -1.85
C PHE A 61 4.21 -6.64 -0.34
N GLY A 62 3.89 -7.84 0.17
CA GLY A 62 3.61 -8.10 1.59
C GLY A 62 4.62 -7.54 2.59
N PRO A 63 5.94 -7.76 2.45
CA PRO A 63 6.94 -7.20 3.36
C PRO A 63 6.95 -5.66 3.38
N PHE A 64 6.79 -5.02 2.22
CA PHE A 64 6.72 -3.56 2.14
C PHE A 64 5.40 -3.03 2.72
N LEU A 65 4.31 -3.78 2.56
CA LEU A 65 3.01 -3.49 3.18
C LEU A 65 3.08 -3.57 4.70
N ALA A 66 3.77 -4.59 5.23
CA ALA A 66 4.04 -4.71 6.65
C ALA A 66 4.90 -3.54 7.17
N MET A 67 5.92 -3.10 6.41
CA MET A 67 6.68 -1.91 6.76
C MET A 67 5.83 -0.63 6.76
N GLY A 68 4.93 -0.47 5.77
CA GLY A 68 3.96 0.62 5.74
C GLY A 68 3.02 0.62 6.96
N CYS A 69 2.56 -0.56 7.38
CA CYS A 69 1.76 -0.74 8.59
C CYS A 69 2.54 -0.38 9.87
N VAL A 70 3.80 -0.81 9.99
CA VAL A 70 4.67 -0.45 11.14
C VAL A 70 4.91 1.05 11.16
N ALA A 71 5.14 1.67 10.00
CA ALA A 71 5.26 3.12 9.89
C ALA A 71 3.97 3.83 10.34
N TRP A 72 2.80 3.27 10.02
CA TRP A 72 1.53 3.78 10.52
C TRP A 72 1.42 3.67 12.05
N MET A 73 1.77 2.51 12.60
CA MET A 73 1.71 2.21 14.03
C MET A 73 2.60 3.15 14.88
N PHE A 74 3.79 3.51 14.39
CA PHE A 74 4.74 4.33 15.14
C PHE A 74 4.59 5.85 14.96
N GLY A 75 3.82 6.32 13.96
CA GLY A 75 3.71 7.75 13.71
C GLY A 75 2.82 8.19 12.55
N GLY A 76 2.25 7.25 11.79
CA GLY A 76 1.35 7.58 10.68
C GLY A 76 0.09 8.31 11.12
N TRP A 77 -0.42 8.06 12.34
CA TRP A 77 -1.52 8.85 12.89
C TRP A 77 -1.18 10.35 12.97
N LYS A 78 0.05 10.69 13.37
CA LYS A 78 0.50 12.09 13.48
C LYS A 78 0.69 12.73 12.10
N LEU A 79 1.20 11.97 11.13
CA LEU A 79 1.28 12.40 9.73
C LEU A 79 -0.11 12.58 9.09
N TRP A 80 -1.07 11.74 9.45
CA TRP A 80 -2.46 11.84 8.99
C TRP A 80 -3.15 13.08 9.54
N VAL A 81 -2.98 13.37 10.84
CA VAL A 81 -3.48 14.60 11.46
C VAL A 81 -2.84 15.82 10.80
N TRP A 82 -1.51 15.83 10.62
CA TRP A 82 -0.82 16.92 9.94
C TRP A 82 -1.29 17.12 8.49
N TYR A 83 -1.53 16.02 7.76
CA TYR A 83 -2.07 16.08 6.40
C TYR A 83 -3.48 16.67 6.37
N MET A 84 -4.34 16.26 7.31
CA MET A 84 -5.70 16.80 7.44
C MET A 84 -5.68 18.27 7.89
N GLU A 85 -4.77 18.68 8.76
CA GLU A 85 -4.56 20.07 9.16
C GLU A 85 -4.01 20.93 8.01
N MET A 86 -3.16 20.38 7.16
CA MET A 86 -2.65 21.08 5.98
C MET A 86 -3.73 21.24 4.88
N LEU A 87 -4.60 20.24 4.73
CA LEU A 87 -5.70 20.27 3.77
C LEU A 87 -6.94 21.01 4.25
N ALA A 88 -7.18 21.03 5.55
CA ALA A 88 -8.18 21.89 6.14
C ALA A 88 -7.66 23.34 5.99
N PRO A 89 -8.33 24.21 5.22
CA PRO A 89 -8.00 25.63 5.28
C PRO A 89 -8.11 26.06 6.75
N PRO A 90 -7.21 26.93 7.24
CA PRO A 90 -7.39 27.52 8.56
C PRO A 90 -8.70 28.29 8.53
N LEU A 91 -9.77 27.67 9.04
CA LEU A 91 -11.02 28.34 9.29
C LEU A 91 -10.74 29.34 10.40
N MET A 92 -10.59 30.60 9.99
CA MET A 92 -10.95 31.75 10.82
C MET A 92 -12.37 31.56 11.36
#